data_AF-A0A9P8IGJ5-F1
#
_entry.id   AF-A0A9P8IGJ5-F1
#
_cell.length_a   1.000
_cell.length_b   1.000
_cell.length_c   1.000
_cell.angle_alpha   90.00
_cell.angle_beta   90.00
_cell.angle_gamma   90.00
#
_symmetry.space_group_name_H-M   'P 1'
#
loop_
_entity.id
_entity.type
_entity.pdbx_description
1 polymer ?
#
loop_
_entity_poly.entity_id
_entity_poly.type
_entity_poly.pdbx_seq_one_letter_code
_entity_poly.pdbx_strand_id
1 'polypeptide(L)'
;MPCSLVVSESSRPTTLTTWMFLQMPKSLEADMARDEVGYDKKHPQAAKQELKAVFSSAVTGGRITDIRDIANPNHRVSSLVQPVRFVDAFTEMVLGDPDNRTGRSVEVLLEVGPHTALGSPIHEILTLSEFKGTELPYWGFLVRDQHVGDSIRSAAINLFSRGQPLAMNQINFPVPAYDDESPRVLTDLPSYPWNHSIRHWQESRVNRAIHERSEPPHELLDMPVGGNDPSTAVWRRMLRVSETPWKPALMISVHQM
;
A
#
# COMPACT_ATOMS: atom_id res chain seq x y z
N MET A 1 -25.38 -14.21 15.77
CA MET A 1 -24.84 -12.93 15.25
C MET A 1 -24.48 -13.16 13.79
N PRO A 2 -25.07 -12.46 12.81
CA PRO A 2 -24.71 -12.69 11.42
C PRO A 2 -23.40 -11.97 11.14
N CYS A 3 -22.34 -12.74 10.88
CA CYS A 3 -21.08 -12.23 10.32
C CYS A 3 -21.26 -12.09 8.82
N SER A 4 -21.18 -10.87 8.31
CA SER A 4 -21.20 -10.58 6.87
C SER A 4 -19.79 -10.18 6.44
N LEU A 5 -19.14 -11.02 5.63
CA LEU A 5 -17.93 -10.63 4.90
C LEU A 5 -18.37 -9.96 3.58
N VAL A 6 -17.84 -8.77 3.30
CA VAL A 6 -18.04 -8.06 2.04
C VAL A 6 -16.66 -7.83 1.44
N VAL A 7 -16.47 -8.26 0.18
CA VAL A 7 -15.27 -7.96 -0.61
C VAL A 7 -15.72 -7.12 -1.80
N SER A 8 -15.07 -5.97 -2.04
CA SER A 8 -15.30 -5.14 -3.23
C SER A 8 -14.11 -5.23 -4.17
N GLU A 9 -14.40 -5.18 -5.47
CA GLU A 9 -13.41 -5.13 -6.54
C GLU A 9 -13.34 -3.70 -7.11
N SER A 10 -12.13 -3.21 -7.36
CA SER A 10 -11.87 -1.85 -7.86
C SER A 10 -11.26 -1.90 -9.26
N SER A 11 -12.06 -1.57 -10.29
CA SER A 11 -11.52 -0.93 -11.50
C SER A 11 -11.98 0.55 -11.48
N ARG A 12 -11.02 1.47 -11.43
CA ARG A 12 -11.24 2.93 -11.33
C ARG A 12 -11.65 3.50 -12.71
N PRO A 13 -12.37 4.65 -12.82
CA PRO A 13 -12.18 5.84 -11.98
C PRO A 13 -13.43 6.60 -11.50
N THR A 14 -13.20 7.40 -10.43
CA THR A 14 -13.99 8.58 -9.99
C THR A 14 -15.47 8.37 -9.64
N THR A 15 -15.77 8.15 -8.35
CA THR A 15 -16.76 8.94 -7.58
C THR A 15 -16.72 8.55 -6.09
N LEU A 16 -17.03 9.52 -5.21
CA LEU A 16 -17.19 9.37 -3.75
C LEU A 16 -18.07 8.17 -3.36
N THR A 17 -17.89 7.62 -2.14
CA THR A 17 -18.93 7.16 -1.16
C THR A 17 -18.22 6.39 -0.03
N THR A 18 -18.04 6.96 1.17
CA THR A 18 -18.85 6.78 2.40
C THR A 18 -18.90 5.34 2.93
N TRP A 19 -18.26 5.15 4.09
CA TRP A 19 -18.39 3.96 4.93
C TRP A 19 -19.79 3.86 5.50
N MET A 20 -20.47 2.75 5.24
CA MET A 20 -21.73 2.41 5.90
C MET A 20 -21.47 1.22 6.81
N PHE A 21 -21.33 1.49 8.11
CA PHE A 21 -21.83 0.56 9.12
C PHE A 21 -23.25 0.18 8.68
N LEU A 22 -23.55 -1.10 8.54
CA LEU A 22 -24.91 -1.58 8.27
C LEU A 22 -25.78 -1.42 9.53
N GLN A 23 -25.90 -0.18 9.99
CA GLN A 23 -27.12 0.30 10.60
C GLN A 23 -27.95 0.81 9.43
N MET A 24 -29.07 0.15 9.16
CA MET A 24 -29.96 0.54 8.08
C MET A 24 -30.26 2.04 8.17
N PRO A 25 -30.28 2.78 7.05
CA PRO A 25 -30.64 4.19 7.09
C PRO A 25 -32.07 4.31 7.64
N LYS A 26 -32.29 5.19 8.61
CA LYS A 26 -33.61 5.39 9.27
C LYS A 26 -34.75 5.69 8.28
N SER A 27 -34.43 6.17 7.08
CA SER A 27 -35.39 6.34 5.99
C SER A 27 -35.99 5.00 5.52
N LEU A 28 -35.20 3.91 5.54
CA LEU A 28 -35.68 2.56 5.21
C LEU A 28 -36.53 1.96 6.34
N GLU A 29 -36.24 2.25 7.61
CA GLU A 29 -37.11 1.85 8.73
C GLU A 29 -38.51 2.49 8.61
N ALA A 30 -38.56 3.76 8.18
CA ALA A 30 -39.82 4.48 7.98
C ALA A 30 -40.63 3.95 6.78
N ASP A 31 -39.96 3.46 5.74
CA ASP A 31 -40.62 2.84 4.59
C ASP A 31 -41.06 1.39 4.90
N MET A 32 -40.27 0.62 5.67
CA MET A 32 -40.65 -0.71 6.16
C MET A 32 -41.84 -0.68 7.12
N ALA A 33 -41.99 0.38 7.93
CA ALA A 33 -43.13 0.54 8.84
C ALA A 33 -44.44 0.91 8.12
N ARG A 34 -44.38 1.31 6.84
CA ARG A 34 -45.57 1.70 6.06
C ARG A 34 -46.20 0.55 5.29
N ASP A 35 -45.48 -0.53 5.05
CA ASP A 35 -45.95 -1.65 4.23
C ASP A 35 -46.69 -2.74 5.03
N GLU A 36 -46.94 -2.56 6.32
CA GLU A 36 -47.79 -3.49 7.11
C GLU A 36 -49.30 -3.32 6.87
N VAL A 37 -49.72 -2.44 5.95
CA VAL A 37 -51.12 -2.29 5.56
C VAL A 37 -51.30 -2.55 4.07
N GLY A 38 -51.52 -3.80 3.70
CA GLY A 38 -52.09 -4.12 2.38
C GLY A 38 -51.59 -5.42 1.78
N TYR A 39 -52.19 -6.54 2.18
CA TYR A 39 -52.21 -7.76 1.38
C TYR A 39 -52.98 -7.50 0.06
N ASP A 40 -52.36 -7.92 -1.04
CA ASP A 40 -52.86 -7.94 -2.44
C ASP A 40 -52.66 -6.66 -3.30
N LYS A 41 -51.61 -6.71 -4.15
CA LYS A 41 -51.70 -6.43 -5.59
C LYS A 41 -50.39 -6.86 -6.29
N LYS A 42 -50.56 -7.48 -7.46
CA LYS A 42 -49.50 -7.89 -8.40
C LYS A 42 -48.45 -6.78 -8.59
N HIS A 43 -47.26 -6.96 -8.02
CA HIS A 43 -46.15 -6.07 -8.31
C HIS A 43 -45.68 -6.29 -9.76
N PRO A 44 -45.51 -5.23 -10.57
CA PRO A 44 -44.77 -5.34 -11.82
C PRO A 44 -43.38 -5.90 -11.50
N GLN A 45 -42.83 -6.77 -12.37
CA GLN A 45 -41.48 -7.32 -12.21
C GLN A 45 -40.47 -6.17 -12.11
N ALA A 46 -40.18 -5.74 -10.88
CA ALA A 46 -39.23 -4.68 -10.61
C ALA A 46 -37.87 -5.13 -11.11
N ALA A 47 -37.19 -4.25 -11.86
CA ALA A 47 -35.89 -4.53 -12.44
C ALA A 47 -34.92 -5.04 -11.37
N LYS A 48 -34.09 -6.03 -11.71
CA LYS A 48 -33.02 -6.52 -10.83
C LYS A 48 -32.11 -5.35 -10.47
N GLN A 49 -31.91 -5.12 -9.18
CA GLN A 49 -30.89 -4.19 -8.70
C GLN A 49 -29.64 -5.00 -8.38
N GLU A 50 -28.60 -4.79 -9.20
CA GLU A 50 -27.30 -5.44 -8.99
C GLU A 50 -26.59 -4.88 -7.76
N LEU A 51 -25.92 -5.77 -7.03
CA LEU A 51 -25.14 -5.41 -5.85
C LEU A 51 -23.85 -4.69 -6.25
N LYS A 52 -23.49 -3.63 -5.53
CA LYS A 52 -22.19 -2.94 -5.67
C LYS A 52 -21.02 -3.74 -5.12
N ALA A 53 -21.28 -4.80 -4.36
CA ALA A 53 -20.28 -5.67 -3.77
C ALA A 53 -20.80 -7.12 -3.77
N VAL A 54 -19.90 -8.07 -3.96
CA VAL A 54 -20.26 -9.50 -3.97
C VAL A 54 -20.62 -9.93 -2.54
N PHE A 55 -21.76 -10.58 -2.38
CA PHE A 55 -22.21 -11.11 -1.10
C PHE A 55 -22.34 -12.63 -1.16
N SER A 56 -21.55 -13.34 -0.36
CA SER A 56 -21.70 -14.78 -0.16
C SER A 56 -22.49 -15.04 1.13
N SER A 57 -23.62 -15.73 1.02
CA SER A 57 -24.53 -15.89 2.16
C SER A 57 -24.26 -17.18 2.92
N ALA A 58 -24.02 -17.06 4.21
CA ALA A 58 -23.91 -18.21 5.12
C ALA A 58 -25.25 -18.94 5.36
N VAL A 59 -26.38 -18.43 4.83
CA VAL A 59 -27.68 -19.10 4.90
C VAL A 59 -27.82 -20.06 3.71
N THR A 60 -27.57 -19.56 2.50
CA THR A 60 -27.70 -20.36 1.27
C THR A 60 -26.44 -21.15 0.95
N GLY A 61 -25.28 -20.75 1.49
CA GLY A 61 -23.97 -21.34 1.19
C GLY A 61 -23.37 -20.83 -0.14
N GLY A 62 -23.97 -19.82 -0.77
CA GLY A 62 -23.49 -19.32 -2.07
C GLY A 62 -23.76 -17.84 -2.30
N ARG A 63 -23.36 -17.34 -3.47
CA ARG A 63 -23.49 -15.93 -3.84
C ARG A 63 -24.94 -15.52 -4.03
N ILE A 64 -25.29 -14.37 -3.47
CA ILE A 64 -26.54 -13.68 -3.76
C ILE A 64 -26.22 -12.54 -4.72
N THR A 65 -26.96 -12.46 -5.82
CA THR A 65 -26.74 -11.45 -6.86
C THR A 65 -27.70 -10.26 -6.76
N ASP A 66 -28.87 -10.45 -6.15
CA ASP A 66 -29.93 -9.44 -6.04
C ASP A 66 -30.01 -8.90 -4.60
N ILE A 67 -29.96 -7.58 -4.46
CA ILE A 67 -30.07 -6.93 -3.15
C ILE A 67 -31.39 -7.22 -2.44
N ARG A 68 -32.46 -7.49 -3.21
CA ARG A 68 -33.79 -7.77 -2.67
C ARG A 68 -33.84 -9.08 -1.91
N ASP A 69 -33.01 -10.06 -2.27
CA ASP A 69 -32.93 -11.33 -1.57
C ASP A 69 -32.33 -11.16 -0.17
N ILE A 70 -31.35 -10.27 -0.01
CA ILE A 70 -30.76 -9.91 1.29
C ILE A 70 -31.73 -9.06 2.12
N ALA A 71 -32.45 -8.13 1.47
CA ALA A 71 -33.41 -7.26 2.12
C ALA A 71 -34.70 -8.00 2.55
N ASN A 72 -34.96 -9.18 1.99
CA ASN A 72 -36.15 -9.97 2.28
C ASN A 72 -36.21 -10.38 3.77
N PRO A 73 -37.30 -10.08 4.50
CA PRO A 73 -37.47 -10.51 5.89
C PRO A 73 -37.31 -12.02 6.07
N ASN A 74 -37.73 -12.83 5.10
CA ASN A 74 -37.61 -14.28 5.16
C ASN A 74 -36.14 -14.73 5.15
N HIS A 75 -35.25 -14.02 4.47
CA HIS A 75 -33.81 -14.33 4.50
C HIS A 75 -33.23 -14.12 5.90
N ARG A 76 -33.64 -13.04 6.58
CA ARG A 76 -33.25 -12.78 7.98
C ARG A 76 -33.77 -13.82 8.94
N VAL A 77 -35.04 -14.21 8.80
CA VAL A 77 -35.63 -15.28 9.60
C VAL A 77 -34.86 -16.57 9.36
N SER A 78 -34.64 -16.97 8.10
CA SER A 78 -33.83 -18.13 7.73
C SER A 78 -32.44 -18.09 8.34
N SER A 79 -31.76 -16.93 8.38
CA SER A 79 -30.46 -16.78 9.02
C SER A 79 -30.45 -17.07 10.54
N LEU A 80 -31.61 -17.04 11.20
CA LEU A 80 -31.75 -17.31 12.62
C LEU A 80 -32.27 -18.72 12.92
N VAL A 81 -33.03 -19.35 12.02
CA VAL A 81 -33.58 -20.71 12.21
C VAL A 81 -32.83 -21.80 11.45
N GLN A 82 -32.10 -21.48 10.39
CA GLN A 82 -31.35 -22.46 9.59
C GLN A 82 -29.90 -22.56 10.07
N PRO A 83 -29.24 -23.73 9.86
CA PRO A 83 -27.83 -23.88 10.18
C PRO A 83 -26.96 -22.96 9.32
N VAL A 84 -25.90 -22.42 9.92
CA VAL A 84 -24.95 -21.53 9.25
C VAL A 84 -24.00 -22.37 8.39
N ARG A 85 -24.09 -22.20 7.07
CA ARG A 85 -23.22 -22.84 6.05
C ARG A 85 -21.98 -22.00 5.77
N PHE A 86 -21.17 -21.77 6.80
CA PHE A 86 -20.03 -20.85 6.72
C PHE A 86 -18.93 -21.34 5.76
N VAL A 87 -18.60 -22.64 5.79
CA VAL A 87 -17.55 -23.22 4.92
C VAL A 87 -17.92 -23.06 3.44
N ASP A 88 -19.15 -23.42 3.08
CA ASP A 88 -19.66 -23.29 1.71
C ASP A 88 -19.61 -21.81 1.26
N ALA A 89 -20.13 -20.90 2.08
CA ALA A 89 -20.14 -19.47 1.76
C ALA A 89 -18.72 -18.89 1.64
N PHE A 90 -17.79 -19.31 2.50
CA PHE A 90 -16.39 -18.88 2.44
C PHE A 90 -15.69 -19.40 1.17
N THR A 91 -15.96 -20.65 0.80
CA THR A 91 -15.43 -21.27 -0.42
C THR A 91 -15.92 -20.56 -1.67
N GLU A 92 -17.22 -20.28 -1.75
CA GLU A 92 -17.82 -19.49 -2.84
C GLU A 92 -17.30 -18.05 -2.92
N MET A 93 -16.95 -17.47 -1.77
CA MET A 93 -16.38 -16.12 -1.71
C MET A 93 -14.95 -16.08 -2.27
N VAL A 94 -14.11 -17.07 -1.93
CA VAL A 94 -12.68 -17.09 -2.29
C VAL A 94 -12.43 -17.71 -3.68
N LEU A 95 -13.14 -18.78 -4.01
CA LEU A 95 -12.91 -19.61 -5.21
C LEU A 95 -14.04 -19.53 -6.23
N GLY A 96 -15.24 -19.09 -5.84
CA GLY A 96 -16.45 -19.14 -6.67
C GLY A 96 -16.54 -18.07 -7.77
N ASP A 97 -15.41 -17.47 -8.18
CA ASP A 97 -15.41 -16.41 -9.20
C ASP A 97 -15.06 -16.96 -10.59
N PRO A 98 -16.03 -17.03 -11.52
CA PRO A 98 -15.82 -17.67 -12.82
C PRO A 98 -14.91 -16.88 -13.76
N ASP A 99 -14.83 -15.56 -13.60
CA ASP A 99 -14.07 -14.67 -14.50
C ASP A 99 -12.59 -14.53 -14.11
N ASN A 100 -12.21 -15.05 -12.95
CA ASN A 100 -10.86 -14.88 -12.43
C ASN A 100 -9.93 -16.03 -12.86
N ARG A 101 -9.13 -15.80 -13.90
CA ARG A 101 -8.09 -16.73 -14.41
C ARG A 101 -7.05 -17.17 -13.37
N THR A 102 -6.90 -16.45 -12.26
CA THR A 102 -5.96 -16.81 -11.18
C THR A 102 -6.56 -17.73 -10.13
N GLY A 103 -7.87 -18.02 -10.20
CA GLY A 103 -8.57 -18.93 -9.28
C GLY A 103 -8.81 -18.33 -7.89
N ARG A 104 -8.65 -17.02 -7.71
CA ARG A 104 -8.81 -16.36 -6.40
C ARG A 104 -9.34 -14.94 -6.51
N SER A 105 -10.56 -14.71 -6.03
CA SER A 105 -11.26 -13.41 -6.05
C SER A 105 -10.93 -12.48 -4.89
N VAL A 106 -10.16 -12.94 -3.89
CA VAL A 106 -9.94 -12.20 -2.64
C VAL A 106 -8.45 -12.10 -2.35
N GLU A 107 -7.93 -10.90 -2.12
CA GLU A 107 -6.51 -10.73 -1.77
C GLU A 107 -6.26 -10.83 -0.26
N VAL A 108 -7.17 -10.30 0.55
CA VAL A 108 -7.05 -10.15 2.01
C VAL A 108 -8.37 -10.52 2.70
N LEU A 109 -8.28 -11.16 3.87
CA LEU A 109 -9.41 -11.40 4.77
C LEU A 109 -9.36 -10.43 5.94
N LEU A 110 -10.45 -9.68 6.15
CA LEU A 110 -10.64 -8.81 7.29
C LEU A 110 -11.87 -9.26 8.09
N GLU A 111 -11.67 -9.72 9.32
CA GLU A 111 -12.79 -10.04 10.23
C GLU A 111 -13.31 -8.75 10.86
N VAL A 112 -14.57 -8.43 10.54
CA VAL A 112 -15.29 -7.32 11.16
C VAL A 112 -16.20 -7.88 12.25
N GLY A 113 -15.82 -7.62 13.49
CA GLY A 113 -16.56 -8.10 14.67
C GLY A 113 -16.02 -7.45 15.94
N PRO A 114 -16.65 -7.70 17.11
CA PRO A 114 -16.17 -7.21 18.40
C PRO A 114 -14.82 -7.82 18.82
N HIS A 115 -14.47 -8.96 18.21
CA HIS A 115 -13.20 -9.66 18.37
C HIS A 115 -12.96 -10.57 17.16
N THR A 116 -11.74 -11.07 16.98
CA THR A 116 -11.39 -12.18 16.07
C THR A 116 -11.86 -13.52 16.61
N ALA A 117 -13.14 -13.85 16.41
CA ALA A 117 -13.70 -15.14 16.78
C ALA A 117 -13.51 -16.20 15.68
N LEU A 118 -13.41 -15.78 14.42
CA LEU A 118 -13.35 -16.67 13.26
C LEU A 118 -11.92 -16.99 12.81
N GLY A 119 -10.91 -16.38 13.41
CA GLY A 119 -9.51 -16.61 13.05
C GLY A 119 -9.11 -18.10 13.01
N SER A 120 -9.36 -18.85 14.08
CA SER A 120 -9.02 -20.29 14.11
C SER A 120 -9.84 -21.11 13.10
N PRO A 121 -11.18 -20.99 13.03
CA PRO A 121 -11.97 -21.66 12.00
C PRO A 121 -11.55 -21.33 10.56
N ILE A 122 -11.24 -20.07 10.27
CA ILE A 122 -10.77 -19.65 8.94
C ILE A 122 -9.44 -20.31 8.61
N HIS A 123 -8.49 -20.34 9.56
CA HIS A 123 -7.23 -21.04 9.36
C HIS A 123 -7.42 -22.53 9.09
N GLU A 124 -8.35 -23.19 9.78
CA GLU A 124 -8.70 -24.59 9.54
C GLU A 124 -9.28 -24.80 8.14
N ILE A 125 -10.22 -23.95 7.71
CA ILE A 125 -10.81 -24.00 6.36
C ILE A 125 -9.74 -23.83 5.28
N LEU A 126 -8.78 -22.94 5.47
CA LEU A 126 -7.67 -22.73 4.53
C LEU A 126 -6.72 -23.94 4.42
N THR A 127 -6.80 -24.92 5.34
CA THR A 127 -6.04 -26.18 5.22
C THR A 127 -6.73 -27.24 4.36
N LEU A 128 -8.01 -27.05 4.00
CA LEU A 128 -8.74 -27.98 3.16
C LEU A 128 -8.12 -28.09 1.77
N SER A 129 -8.30 -29.23 1.11
CA SER A 129 -7.70 -29.53 -0.19
C SER A 129 -8.06 -28.52 -1.29
N GLU A 130 -9.25 -27.91 -1.18
CA GLU A 130 -9.77 -26.90 -2.10
C GLU A 130 -8.94 -25.60 -2.06
N PHE A 131 -8.30 -25.29 -0.93
CA PHE A 131 -7.48 -24.09 -0.74
C PHE A 131 -5.98 -24.36 -0.85
N LYS A 132 -5.58 -25.55 -1.30
CA LYS A 132 -4.16 -25.91 -1.40
C LYS A 132 -3.39 -24.93 -2.30
N GLY A 133 -2.41 -24.24 -1.72
CA GLY A 133 -1.61 -23.22 -2.42
C GLY A 133 -2.18 -21.80 -2.32
N THR A 134 -3.32 -21.61 -1.64
CA THR A 134 -3.91 -20.29 -1.38
C THR A 134 -3.40 -19.72 -0.06
N GLU A 135 -2.55 -18.70 -0.12
CA GLU A 135 -2.14 -17.95 1.07
C GLU A 135 -2.95 -16.66 1.24
N LEU A 136 -3.93 -16.67 2.14
CA LEU A 136 -4.78 -15.51 2.45
C LEU A 136 -4.33 -14.85 3.76
N PRO A 137 -3.80 -13.61 3.72
CA PRO A 137 -3.58 -12.82 4.91
C PRO A 137 -4.91 -12.59 5.62
N TYR A 138 -4.92 -12.84 6.92
CA TYR A 138 -6.08 -12.70 7.78
C TYR A 138 -5.80 -11.69 8.89
N TRP A 139 -6.67 -10.71 9.05
CA TRP A 139 -6.58 -9.70 10.10
C TRP A 139 -7.91 -9.44 10.78
N GLY A 140 -7.86 -9.19 12.08
CA GLY A 140 -8.99 -8.68 12.84
C GLY A 140 -9.12 -7.18 12.75
N PHE A 141 -10.35 -6.69 12.66
CA PHE A 141 -10.63 -5.27 12.81
C PHE A 141 -10.57 -4.82 14.28
N LEU A 142 -11.08 -5.64 15.20
CA LEU A 142 -10.99 -5.45 16.65
C LEU A 142 -10.39 -6.70 17.31
N VAL A 143 -9.46 -6.46 18.24
CA VAL A 143 -8.79 -7.53 19.00
C VAL A 143 -9.10 -7.35 20.49
N ARG A 144 -9.33 -8.46 21.18
CA ARG A 144 -9.81 -8.50 22.56
C ARG A 144 -8.64 -8.16 23.45
N ASP A 145 -8.93 -7.45 24.53
CA ASP A 145 -7.92 -6.96 25.48
C ASP A 145 -6.90 -6.02 24.82
N GLN A 146 -7.24 -5.46 23.65
CA GLN A 146 -6.48 -4.40 22.97
C GLN A 146 -7.31 -3.13 22.88
N HIS A 147 -6.63 -2.00 22.89
CA HIS A 147 -7.28 -0.72 22.69
C HIS A 147 -7.87 -0.63 21.28
N VAL A 148 -9.12 -0.18 21.18
CA VAL A 148 -9.91 -0.16 19.94
C VAL A 148 -9.20 0.67 18.86
N GLY A 149 -8.70 1.85 19.22
CA GLY A 149 -8.00 2.73 18.28
C GLY A 149 -6.73 2.09 17.71
N ASP A 150 -6.01 1.32 18.51
CA ASP A 150 -4.77 0.67 18.07
C ASP A 150 -5.06 -0.57 17.22
N SER A 151 -6.12 -1.32 17.53
CA SER A 151 -6.58 -2.45 16.70
C SER A 151 -6.97 -1.98 15.30
N ILE A 152 -7.81 -0.94 15.21
CA ILE A 152 -8.28 -0.37 13.94
C ILE A 152 -7.10 0.23 13.15
N ARG A 153 -6.20 0.98 13.83
CA ARG A 153 -5.01 1.55 13.18
C ARG A 153 -4.10 0.44 12.65
N SER A 154 -3.91 -0.63 13.40
CA SER A 154 -3.12 -1.79 12.97
C SER A 154 -3.74 -2.47 11.75
N ALA A 155 -5.05 -2.68 11.72
CA ALA A 155 -5.76 -3.21 10.56
C ALA A 155 -5.61 -2.30 9.33
N ALA A 156 -5.73 -0.97 9.51
CA ALA A 156 -5.52 0.00 8.43
C ALA A 156 -4.07 0.00 7.90
N ILE A 157 -3.07 -0.06 8.78
CA ILE A 157 -1.66 -0.17 8.38
C ILE A 157 -1.41 -1.47 7.61
N ASN A 158 -1.97 -2.58 8.07
CA ASN A 158 -1.83 -3.88 7.41
C ASN A 158 -2.42 -3.86 5.99
N LEU A 159 -3.63 -3.31 5.83
CA LEU A 159 -4.27 -3.11 4.53
C LEU A 159 -3.44 -2.18 3.64
N PHE A 160 -2.96 -1.06 4.18
CA PHE A 160 -2.10 -0.11 3.46
C PHE A 160 -0.79 -0.76 2.99
N SER A 161 -0.15 -1.57 3.83
CA SER A 161 1.10 -2.26 3.51
C SER A 161 0.95 -3.26 2.36
N ARG A 162 -0.27 -3.74 2.10
CA ARG A 162 -0.62 -4.57 0.93
C ARG A 162 -1.07 -3.77 -0.29
N GLY A 163 -0.97 -2.45 -0.25
CA GLY A 163 -1.38 -1.59 -1.35
C GLY A 163 -2.90 -1.45 -1.52
N GLN A 164 -3.69 -1.83 -0.51
CA GLN A 164 -5.14 -1.68 -0.58
C GLN A 164 -5.54 -0.20 -0.56
N PRO A 165 -6.50 0.24 -1.38
CA PRO A 165 -6.90 1.63 -1.46
C PRO A 165 -7.67 2.04 -0.19
N LEU A 166 -7.02 2.82 0.68
CA LEU A 166 -7.65 3.38 1.87
C LEU A 166 -7.83 4.88 1.74
N ALA A 167 -8.97 5.38 2.23
CA ALA A 167 -9.24 6.81 2.34
C ALA A 167 -8.49 7.39 3.57
N MET A 168 -7.16 7.54 3.45
CA MET A 168 -6.30 8.00 4.54
C MET A 168 -6.72 9.35 5.14
N ASN A 169 -7.33 10.23 4.35
CA ASN A 169 -7.89 11.47 4.85
C ASN A 169 -8.95 11.22 5.94
N GLN A 170 -9.87 10.27 5.72
CA GLN A 170 -10.92 9.95 6.70
C GLN A 170 -10.36 9.22 7.93
N ILE A 171 -9.28 8.46 7.76
CA ILE A 171 -8.62 7.75 8.86
C ILE A 171 -7.84 8.72 9.74
N ASN A 172 -7.11 9.65 9.14
CA ASN A 172 -6.29 10.63 9.85
C ASN A 172 -7.12 11.78 10.43
N PHE A 173 -8.27 12.10 9.80
CA PHE A 173 -9.17 13.18 10.18
C PHE A 173 -10.62 12.67 10.29
N PRO A 174 -10.93 11.80 11.28
CA PRO A 174 -12.23 11.16 11.40
C PRO A 174 -13.35 12.10 11.88
N VAL A 175 -12.99 13.21 12.54
CA VAL A 175 -13.92 14.23 13.03
C VAL A 175 -13.57 15.56 12.36
N PRO A 176 -14.51 16.25 11.70
CA PRO A 176 -14.31 17.63 11.30
C PRO A 176 -14.05 18.46 12.57
N ALA A 177 -13.01 19.28 12.59
CA ALA A 177 -12.57 20.07 13.75
C ALA A 177 -13.75 20.74 14.50
N TYR A 178 -14.31 20.06 15.49
CA TYR A 178 -15.33 20.57 16.42
C TYR A 178 -14.72 20.81 17.80
N ASP A 179 -13.56 20.22 18.08
CA ASP A 179 -12.70 20.55 19.19
C ASP A 179 -11.48 21.32 18.64
N ASP A 180 -11.01 22.32 19.38
CA ASP A 180 -9.94 23.30 19.05
C ASP A 180 -8.56 22.70 18.66
N GLU A 181 -8.46 21.38 18.48
CA GLU A 181 -7.25 20.66 18.10
C GLU A 181 -7.09 20.59 16.58
N SER A 182 -6.67 21.72 16.01
CA SER A 182 -6.16 21.74 14.64
C SER A 182 -4.94 20.81 14.47
N PRO A 183 -4.80 20.11 13.33
CA PRO A 183 -3.65 19.25 13.10
C PRO A 183 -2.36 20.06 13.11
N ARG A 184 -1.37 19.61 13.87
CA ARG A 184 -0.05 20.24 13.96
C ARG A 184 0.84 19.74 12.84
N VAL A 185 1.57 20.65 12.21
CA VAL A 185 2.61 20.31 11.24
C VAL A 185 3.79 19.71 11.98
N LEU A 186 4.19 18.50 11.61
CA LEU A 186 5.43 17.88 12.08
C LEU A 186 6.61 18.55 11.38
N THR A 187 7.46 19.25 12.14
CA THR A 187 8.63 19.99 11.62
C THR A 187 9.96 19.30 11.90
N ASP A 188 9.95 18.23 12.68
CA ASP A 188 11.12 17.55 13.25
C ASP A 188 11.32 16.11 12.73
N LEU A 189 10.70 15.76 11.61
CA LEU A 189 10.88 14.46 10.97
C LEU A 189 12.34 14.28 10.50
N PRO A 190 12.97 13.13 10.80
CA PRO A 190 14.31 12.84 10.29
C PRO A 190 14.28 12.76 8.76
N SER A 191 15.36 13.22 8.12
CA SER A 191 15.54 13.02 6.69
C SER A 191 15.59 11.53 6.34
N TYR A 192 15.11 11.18 5.14
CA TYR A 192 15.15 9.80 4.66
C TYR A 192 16.58 9.23 4.79
N PRO A 193 16.78 8.10 5.49
CA PRO A 193 18.10 7.55 5.73
C PRO A 193 18.60 6.84 4.47
N TRP A 194 19.17 7.59 3.55
CA TRP A 194 19.78 7.05 2.34
C TRP A 194 20.80 5.97 2.69
N ASN A 195 20.70 4.82 2.02
CA ASN A 195 21.68 3.76 2.18
C ASN A 195 23.00 4.16 1.51
N HIS A 196 23.98 4.58 2.30
CA HIS A 196 25.32 4.96 1.86
C HIS A 196 26.35 3.82 1.98
N SER A 197 25.91 2.56 2.13
CA SER A 197 26.83 1.40 2.22
C SER A 197 27.73 1.25 0.99
N ILE A 198 27.24 1.61 -0.18
CA ILE A 198 28.01 1.63 -1.41
C ILE A 198 28.34 3.07 -1.77
N ARG A 199 29.63 3.38 -1.81
CA ARG A 199 30.11 4.65 -2.32
C ARG A 199 30.08 4.61 -3.86
N HIS A 200 29.06 5.22 -4.45
CA HIS A 200 29.01 5.47 -5.89
C HIS A 200 29.88 6.67 -6.26
N TRP A 201 31.19 6.51 -6.19
CA TRP A 201 32.17 7.54 -6.56
C TRP A 201 33.10 6.98 -7.63
N GLN A 202 33.06 7.56 -8.83
CA GLN A 202 34.03 7.29 -9.87
C GLN A 202 34.93 8.50 -10.03
N GLU A 203 36.20 8.31 -9.73
CA GLU A 203 37.23 9.32 -9.85
C GLU A 203 38.31 8.87 -10.83
N SER A 204 38.70 9.77 -11.73
CA SER A 204 39.78 9.48 -12.66
C SER A 204 41.10 9.36 -11.91
N ARG A 205 42.01 8.52 -12.41
CA ARG A 205 43.36 8.35 -11.81
C ARG A 205 44.12 9.68 -11.76
N VAL A 206 43.92 10.53 -12.77
CA VAL A 206 44.54 11.86 -12.86
C VAL A 206 44.02 12.76 -11.74
N ASN A 207 42.69 12.83 -11.53
CA ASN A 207 42.10 13.66 -10.47
C ASN A 207 42.51 13.16 -9.09
N ARG A 208 42.51 11.84 -8.87
CA ARG A 208 42.97 11.26 -7.61
C ARG A 208 44.42 11.62 -7.31
N ALA A 209 45.31 11.54 -8.30
CA ALA A 209 46.71 11.96 -8.15
C ALA A 209 46.89 13.47 -7.93
N ILE A 210 45.91 14.30 -8.33
CA ILE A 210 45.90 15.73 -8.04
C ILE A 210 45.45 16.00 -6.59
N HIS A 211 44.45 15.25 -6.11
CA HIS A 211 43.86 15.45 -4.79
C HIS A 211 44.71 14.82 -3.66
N GLU A 212 45.33 13.67 -3.90
CA GLU A 212 46.15 12.93 -2.90
C GLU A 212 47.61 13.42 -2.83
N ARG A 213 47.91 14.63 -3.30
CA ARG A 213 49.29 15.18 -3.30
C ARG A 213 49.78 15.44 -1.87
N SER A 214 50.97 14.94 -1.54
CA SER A 214 51.65 15.20 -0.26
C SER A 214 52.60 16.41 -0.31
N GLU A 215 53.16 16.72 -1.48
CA GLU A 215 54.23 17.71 -1.65
C GLU A 215 53.87 18.79 -2.68
N PRO A 216 54.42 20.02 -2.53
CA PRO A 216 54.24 21.07 -3.51
C PRO A 216 54.96 20.76 -4.84
N PRO A 217 54.50 21.34 -5.97
CA PRO A 217 55.16 21.20 -7.26
C PRO A 217 56.64 21.57 -7.26
N HIS A 218 57.47 20.72 -7.87
CA HIS A 218 58.90 21.01 -8.03
C HIS A 218 59.11 22.21 -8.97
N GLU A 219 59.97 23.14 -8.58
CA GLU A 219 60.19 24.41 -9.30
C GLU A 219 60.76 24.25 -10.71
N LEU A 220 61.26 23.07 -11.11
CA LEU A 220 61.76 22.79 -12.46
C LEU A 220 60.88 21.84 -13.27
N LEU A 221 60.41 20.76 -12.67
CA LEU A 221 59.76 19.65 -13.36
C LEU A 221 58.24 19.66 -13.15
N ASP A 222 57.73 20.49 -12.25
CA ASP A 222 56.35 20.39 -11.76
C ASP A 222 56.11 18.99 -11.16
N MET A 223 54.86 18.56 -11.10
CA MET A 223 54.47 17.24 -10.61
C MET A 223 54.46 16.19 -11.73
N PRO A 224 54.69 14.91 -11.40
CA PRO A 224 54.49 13.82 -12.34
C PRO A 224 53.02 13.76 -12.75
N VAL A 225 52.77 13.45 -14.03
CA VAL A 225 51.41 13.29 -14.57
C VAL A 225 50.79 12.04 -13.96
N GLY A 226 49.64 12.22 -13.31
CA GLY A 226 48.89 11.14 -12.67
C GLY A 226 48.42 10.07 -13.66
N GLY A 227 48.44 8.81 -13.24
CA GLY A 227 47.97 7.68 -14.03
C GLY A 227 49.05 6.93 -14.82
N ASN A 228 50.31 7.39 -14.80
CA ASN A 228 51.46 6.69 -15.38
C ASN A 228 52.06 5.66 -14.43
N ASP A 229 52.82 4.71 -14.98
CA ASP A 229 53.57 3.73 -14.21
C ASP A 229 54.73 4.39 -13.42
N PRO A 230 54.95 4.03 -12.14
CA PRO A 230 56.01 4.64 -11.34
C PRO A 230 57.43 4.45 -11.91
N SER A 231 57.69 3.41 -12.72
CA SER A 231 59.01 3.19 -13.32
C SER A 231 59.29 4.10 -14.52
N THR A 232 58.24 4.65 -15.14
CA THR A 232 58.32 5.56 -16.28
C THR A 232 57.55 6.85 -15.98
N ALA A 233 57.98 7.56 -14.94
CA ALA A 233 57.39 8.84 -14.57
C ALA A 233 57.54 9.86 -15.70
N VAL A 234 56.43 10.52 -16.05
CA VAL A 234 56.40 11.60 -17.05
C VAL A 234 55.99 12.87 -16.35
N TRP A 235 56.77 13.93 -16.54
CA TRP A 235 56.47 15.28 -16.05
C TRP A 235 55.99 16.14 -17.21
N ARG A 236 54.99 16.99 -16.94
CA ARG A 236 54.52 17.98 -17.91
C ARG A 236 54.49 19.34 -17.23
N ARG A 237 55.38 20.23 -17.66
CA ARG A 237 55.41 21.62 -17.21
C ARG A 237 55.33 22.58 -18.38
N MET A 238 54.47 23.59 -18.27
CA MET A 238 54.47 24.75 -19.16
C MET A 238 55.23 25.88 -18.47
N LEU A 239 56.40 26.23 -19.00
CA LEU A 239 57.23 27.27 -18.40
C LEU A 239 56.76 28.65 -18.84
N ARG A 240 56.33 29.48 -17.88
CA ARG A 240 56.00 30.88 -18.11
C ARG A 240 57.11 31.78 -17.58
N VAL A 241 57.41 32.85 -18.32
CA VAL A 241 58.47 33.81 -17.96
C VAL A 241 58.12 34.53 -16.65
N SER A 242 56.85 34.82 -16.43
CA SER A 242 56.34 35.43 -15.18
C SER A 242 56.50 34.53 -13.95
N GLU A 243 56.61 33.21 -14.14
CA GLU A 243 56.63 32.21 -13.04
C GLU A 243 58.04 31.65 -12.80
N THR A 244 59.05 32.07 -13.59
CA THR A 244 60.41 31.53 -13.53
C THR A 244 61.46 32.66 -13.42
N PRO A 245 61.82 33.09 -12.20
CA PRO A 245 62.63 34.31 -11.98
C PRO A 245 64.06 34.23 -12.53
N TRP A 246 64.61 33.04 -12.75
CA TRP A 246 66.00 32.83 -13.18
C TRP A 246 66.21 32.80 -14.71
N LYS A 247 65.15 32.90 -15.52
CA LYS A 247 65.22 32.80 -16.99
C LYS A 247 65.78 33.98 -17.81
N PRO A 248 65.95 35.23 -17.32
CA PRO A 248 66.40 36.32 -18.19
C PRO A 248 67.77 36.09 -18.87
N ALA A 249 68.61 35.22 -18.32
CA ALA A 249 70.00 35.03 -18.76
C ALA A 249 70.19 34.01 -19.92
N LEU A 250 69.15 33.30 -20.35
CA LEU A 250 69.22 32.22 -21.37
C LEU A 250 68.47 32.55 -22.66
N MET A 251 68.35 33.84 -22.99
CA MET A 251 67.68 34.29 -24.21
C MET A 251 68.67 34.21 -25.40
N ILE A 252 68.68 33.07 -26.08
CA ILE A 252 69.50 32.88 -27.30
C ILE A 252 68.79 33.60 -28.44
N SER A 253 69.25 34.80 -28.78
CA SER A 253 68.83 35.48 -30.01
C SER A 253 69.43 34.75 -31.20
N VAL A 254 68.58 34.11 -32.01
CA VAL A 254 69.00 33.59 -33.31
C VAL A 254 69.11 34.77 -34.27
N HIS A 255 70.25 35.45 -34.27
CA HIS A 255 70.63 36.28 -35.41
C HIS A 255 71.12 35.32 -36.51
N GLN A 256 70.27 35.06 -37.50
CA GLN A 256 70.68 34.43 -38.75
C GLN A 256 71.51 35.44 -39.58
N MET A 257 72.55 34.90 -40.23
CA MET A 257 73.48 35.56 -41.17
C MET A 257 72.80 36.36 -42.27
#